data_AF-T5KM02-F1
#
_entry.id   AF-T5KM02-F1
#
_cell.length_a   1.000
_cell.length_b   1.000
_cell.length_c   1.000
_cell.angle_alpha   90.00
_cell.angle_beta   90.00
_cell.angle_gamma   90.00
#
_symmetry.space_group_name_H-M   'P 1'
#
loop_
_entity.id
_entity.type
_entity.pdbx_description
1 polymer ?
#
loop_
_entity_poly.entity_id
_entity_poly.type
_entity_poly.pdbx_seq_one_letter_code
_entity_poly.pdbx_strand_id
1 'polypeptide(L)'
;MASVSPRSRSRGDRALYVEILIVAPLDEVWRLTQDPASHVRWDARFSDIVPQRTRADGAQDFRYELDLVVHTIRGTGVSYATKESPSGERTSALLFDTDDALSPLGTGRGYWRYVPTEKGVRFLTGYDYAPGWGWLGRVLDPLVTRRFVWWLTARSFDRLRLWAELGIPPEETSGWRSLRRGYRPRARNCLSRPRRTGRTIMEDAPVSLEEIA
;
A
#
# COMPACT_ATOMS: atom_id res chain seq x y z
N MET A 1 -2.92 38.66 13.70
CA MET A 1 -3.41 38.27 12.37
C MET A 1 -2.57 37.09 11.89
N ALA A 2 -3.05 35.87 12.08
CA ALA A 2 -2.32 34.65 11.73
C ALA A 2 -2.27 34.49 10.20
N SER A 3 -1.06 34.34 9.67
CA SER A 3 -0.79 34.08 8.26
C SER A 3 -1.45 32.76 7.84
N VAL A 4 -2.49 32.87 7.01
CA VAL A 4 -3.13 31.73 6.36
C VAL A 4 -2.16 31.23 5.30
N SER A 5 -1.55 30.08 5.57
CA SER A 5 -0.74 29.35 4.59
C SER A 5 -1.59 29.12 3.33
N PRO A 6 -1.07 29.39 2.12
CA PRO A 6 -1.84 29.30 0.90
C PRO A 6 -2.23 27.84 0.68
N ARG A 7 -3.53 27.54 0.81
CA ARG A 7 -4.11 26.26 0.39
C ARG A 7 -3.79 26.08 -1.09
N SER A 8 -2.81 25.22 -1.38
CA SER A 8 -2.45 24.90 -2.75
C SER A 8 -3.69 24.31 -3.43
N ARG A 9 -4.12 24.92 -4.53
CA ARG A 9 -5.20 24.39 -5.37
C ARG A 9 -4.86 22.95 -5.75
N SER A 10 -5.70 21.99 -5.38
CA SER A 10 -5.48 20.57 -5.68
C SER A 10 -5.51 20.36 -7.20
N ARG A 11 -4.30 20.27 -7.79
CA ARG A 11 -4.14 19.43 -8.98
C ARG A 11 -4.70 18.06 -8.59
N GLY A 12 -5.62 17.51 -9.39
CA GLY A 12 -6.21 16.20 -9.13
C GLY A 12 -5.14 15.24 -8.65
N ASP A 13 -5.32 14.75 -7.43
CA ASP A 13 -4.27 14.09 -6.68
C ASP A 13 -3.73 12.92 -7.51
N ARG A 14 -2.41 12.88 -7.76
CA ARG A 14 -1.81 11.83 -8.59
C ARG A 14 -1.77 10.49 -7.87
N ALA A 15 -2.19 10.47 -6.61
CA ALA A 15 -2.28 9.32 -5.74
C ALA A 15 -2.85 8.08 -6.43
N LEU A 16 -2.23 6.95 -6.13
CA LEU A 16 -2.70 5.64 -6.55
C LEU A 16 -3.74 5.15 -5.55
N TYR A 17 -4.79 4.53 -6.11
CA TYR A 17 -5.84 3.90 -5.33
C TYR A 17 -6.01 2.45 -5.75
N VAL A 18 -6.03 1.55 -4.77
CA VAL A 18 -6.35 0.14 -4.98
C VAL A 18 -7.31 -0.29 -3.88
N GLU A 19 -8.45 -0.86 -4.26
CA GLU A 19 -9.42 -1.46 -3.33
C GLU A 19 -9.78 -2.87 -3.79
N ILE A 20 -9.92 -3.78 -2.84
CA ILE A 20 -10.46 -5.12 -3.06
C ILE A 20 -11.41 -5.51 -1.91
N LEU A 21 -12.43 -6.30 -2.21
CA LEU A 21 -13.24 -6.97 -1.19
C LEU A 21 -12.60 -8.34 -0.89
N ILE A 22 -12.33 -8.61 0.38
CA ILE A 22 -11.80 -9.88 0.86
C ILE A 22 -12.86 -10.54 1.75
N VAL A 23 -13.35 -11.70 1.35
CA VAL A 23 -14.34 -12.51 2.08
C VAL A 23 -13.63 -13.31 3.18
N ALA A 24 -13.11 -12.58 4.17
CA ALA A 24 -12.43 -13.14 5.34
C ALA A 24 -12.66 -12.25 6.58
N PRO A 25 -12.47 -12.79 7.81
CA PRO A 25 -12.56 -11.99 9.04
C PRO A 25 -11.54 -10.84 9.05
N LEU A 26 -11.94 -9.70 9.63
CA LEU A 26 -11.08 -8.51 9.77
C LEU A 26 -9.75 -8.84 10.46
N ASP A 27 -9.78 -9.66 11.51
CA ASP A 27 -8.58 -10.03 12.25
C ASP A 27 -7.58 -10.81 11.41
N GLU A 28 -8.06 -11.66 10.51
CA GLU A 28 -7.19 -12.43 9.63
C GLU A 28 -6.54 -11.54 8.58
N VAL A 29 -7.33 -10.66 7.94
CA VAL A 29 -6.80 -9.69 6.98
C VAL A 29 -5.77 -8.78 7.67
N TRP A 30 -6.09 -8.28 8.86
CA TRP A 30 -5.19 -7.45 9.65
C TRP A 30 -3.89 -8.16 10.02
N ARG A 31 -3.97 -9.42 10.46
CA ARG A 31 -2.78 -10.22 10.80
C ARG A 31 -1.87 -10.40 9.59
N LEU A 32 -2.43 -10.78 8.44
CA LEU A 32 -1.68 -11.02 7.21
C LEU A 32 -1.01 -9.77 6.63
N THR A 33 -1.58 -8.59 6.89
CA THR A 33 -1.04 -7.32 6.39
C THR A 33 -0.09 -6.64 7.36
N GLN A 34 -0.24 -6.83 8.69
CA GLN A 34 0.61 -6.15 9.68
C GLN A 34 1.79 -7.00 10.16
N ASP A 35 1.77 -8.32 9.98
CA ASP A 35 2.93 -9.18 10.26
C ASP A 35 3.96 -9.09 9.11
N PRO A 36 5.19 -8.58 9.33
CA PRO A 36 6.19 -8.44 8.28
C PRO A 36 6.51 -9.76 7.57
N ALA A 37 6.55 -10.88 8.31
CA ALA A 37 6.84 -12.20 7.75
C ALA A 37 5.72 -12.69 6.81
N SER A 38 4.48 -12.30 7.08
CA SER A 38 3.35 -12.54 6.17
C SER A 38 3.32 -11.54 5.01
N HIS A 39 3.64 -10.28 5.27
CA HIS A 39 3.54 -9.17 4.30
C HIS A 39 4.40 -9.40 3.06
N VAL A 40 5.68 -9.69 3.25
CA VAL A 40 6.65 -9.90 2.15
C VAL A 40 6.27 -11.08 1.23
N ARG A 41 5.45 -12.02 1.73
CA ARG A 41 5.03 -13.19 0.95
C ARG A 41 4.02 -12.83 -0.13
N TRP A 42 3.11 -11.90 0.16
CA TRP A 42 2.03 -11.54 -0.78
C TRP A 42 2.30 -10.25 -1.54
N ASP A 43 3.00 -9.28 -0.94
CA ASP A 43 3.25 -7.96 -1.52
C ASP A 43 4.51 -7.93 -2.38
N ALA A 44 4.33 -7.88 -3.69
CA ALA A 44 5.46 -7.88 -4.63
C ALA A 44 6.23 -6.56 -4.67
N ARG A 45 5.86 -5.57 -3.85
CA ARG A 45 6.59 -4.31 -3.70
C ARG A 45 7.74 -4.40 -2.70
N PHE A 46 7.81 -5.47 -1.91
CA PHE A 46 8.83 -5.68 -0.89
C PHE A 46 9.36 -7.12 -0.96
N SER A 47 10.67 -7.27 -0.83
CA SER A 47 11.36 -8.56 -0.69
C SER A 47 11.70 -8.87 0.76
N ASP A 48 11.95 -7.84 1.56
CA ASP A 48 12.16 -7.95 3.00
C ASP A 48 11.64 -6.70 3.74
N ILE A 49 11.19 -6.88 4.97
CA ILE A 49 10.75 -5.81 5.88
C ILE A 49 11.28 -6.14 7.27
N VAL A 50 12.20 -5.32 7.75
CA VAL A 50 12.88 -5.51 9.04
C VAL A 50 12.47 -4.39 10.01
N PRO A 51 11.63 -4.68 11.02
CA PRO A 51 11.33 -3.74 12.09
C PRO A 51 12.61 -3.24 12.78
N GLN A 52 12.67 -1.95 13.10
CA GLN A 52 13.83 -1.31 13.69
C GLN A 52 13.58 -0.89 15.12
N ARG A 53 12.75 0.14 15.31
CA ARG A 53 12.41 0.69 16.62
C ARG A 53 10.93 1.00 16.69
N THR A 54 10.37 0.80 17.87
CA THR A 54 9.05 1.34 18.22
C THR A 54 9.26 2.70 18.86
N ARG A 55 8.61 3.72 18.30
CA ARG A 55 8.60 5.09 18.81
C ARG A 55 7.66 5.20 20.02
N ALA A 56 7.81 6.30 20.77
CA ALA A 56 7.01 6.54 21.97
C ALA A 56 5.52 6.75 21.68
N ASP A 57 5.19 7.21 20.47
CA ASP A 57 3.83 7.37 19.95
C ASP A 57 3.21 6.05 19.44
N GLY A 58 3.95 4.94 19.48
CA GLY A 58 3.52 3.63 18.97
C GLY A 58 3.77 3.42 17.47
N ALA A 59 4.33 4.39 16.76
CA ALA A 59 4.77 4.18 15.37
C ALA A 59 6.00 3.27 15.33
N GLN A 60 6.12 2.48 14.26
CA GLN A 60 7.20 1.53 14.05
C GLN A 60 8.05 1.97 12.87
N ASP A 61 9.33 2.20 13.14
CA ASP A 61 10.31 2.38 12.08
C ASP A 61 10.71 1.01 11.55
N PHE A 62 10.87 0.91 10.23
CA PHE A 62 11.31 -0.31 9.56
C PHE A 62 12.27 0.04 8.42
N ARG A 63 13.07 -0.96 8.04
CA ARG A 63 13.83 -0.96 6.78
C ARG A 63 13.15 -1.94 5.83
N TYR A 64 13.14 -1.62 4.54
CA TYR A 64 12.62 -2.51 3.53
C TYR A 64 13.63 -2.70 2.40
N GLU A 65 13.56 -3.86 1.77
CA GLU A 65 14.29 -4.16 0.55
C GLU A 65 13.32 -4.52 -0.57
N LEU A 66 13.68 -4.20 -1.80
CA LEU A 66 13.03 -4.67 -3.01
C LEU A 66 14.12 -5.20 -3.96
N ASP A 67 14.19 -6.51 -4.08
CA ASP A 67 15.11 -7.19 -4.96
C ASP A 67 14.55 -7.25 -6.39
N LEU A 68 15.19 -6.53 -7.31
CA LEU A 68 14.88 -6.52 -8.73
C LEU A 68 15.74 -7.51 -9.53
N VAL A 69 16.39 -8.47 -8.86
CA VAL A 69 17.34 -9.47 -9.40
C VAL A 69 18.67 -8.88 -9.84
N VAL A 70 18.65 -7.73 -10.52
CA VAL A 70 19.84 -7.01 -10.98
C VAL A 70 20.31 -5.93 -10.00
N HIS A 71 19.42 -5.50 -9.10
CA HIS A 71 19.69 -4.44 -8.12
C HIS A 71 18.72 -4.57 -6.95
N THR A 72 19.20 -4.33 -5.74
CA THR A 72 18.37 -4.34 -4.53
C THR A 72 18.16 -2.90 -4.06
N ILE A 73 16.93 -2.42 -4.19
CA ILE A 73 16.53 -1.12 -3.65
C ILE A 73 16.38 -1.27 -2.14
N ARG A 74 16.99 -0.36 -1.39
CA ARG A 74 16.86 -0.28 0.07
C ARG A 74 16.20 1.02 0.45
N GLY A 75 15.28 0.95 1.41
CA GLY A 75 14.62 2.12 1.92
C GLY A 75 14.28 2.00 3.40
N THR A 76 13.81 3.11 3.94
CA THR A 76 13.34 3.23 5.31
C THR A 76 11.87 3.60 5.28
N GLY A 77 11.16 3.31 6.36
CA GLY A 77 9.79 3.73 6.48
C GLY A 77 9.33 3.77 7.93
N VAL A 78 8.15 4.35 8.09
CA VAL A 78 7.46 4.51 9.36
C VAL A 78 6.04 4.02 9.15
N SER A 79 5.62 3.04 9.93
CA SER A 79 4.25 2.55 9.91
C SER A 79 3.58 2.82 11.26
N TYR A 80 2.35 3.32 11.23
CA TYR A 80 1.55 3.50 12.44
C TYR A 80 0.16 2.93 12.22
N ALA A 81 -0.15 1.91 13.01
CA ALA A 81 -1.34 1.11 12.86
C ALA A 81 -2.34 1.43 13.97
N THR A 82 -3.55 1.85 13.60
CA THR A 82 -4.61 2.19 14.54
C THR A 82 -5.75 1.18 14.41
N LYS A 83 -6.04 0.47 15.51
CA LYS A 83 -7.12 -0.53 15.59
C LYS A 83 -8.46 0.04 16.04
N GLU A 84 -8.47 1.26 16.55
CA GLU A 84 -9.60 1.82 17.28
C GLU A 84 -10.28 2.91 16.46
N SER A 85 -11.26 2.52 15.64
CA SER A 85 -12.29 3.44 15.13
C SER A 85 -13.62 3.14 15.81
N PRO A 86 -14.43 4.16 16.16
CA PRO A 86 -15.81 3.98 16.59
C PRO A 86 -16.66 3.17 15.60
N SER A 87 -16.30 3.16 14.31
CA SER A 87 -16.97 2.39 13.26
C SER A 87 -16.50 0.93 13.13
N GLY A 88 -15.55 0.48 13.96
CA GLY A 88 -14.91 -0.84 13.84
C GLY A 88 -13.90 -0.94 12.69
N GLU A 89 -13.69 0.15 11.95
CA GLU A 89 -12.64 0.27 10.95
C GLU A 89 -11.25 0.23 11.59
N ARG A 90 -10.27 -0.28 10.84
CA ARG A 90 -8.86 -0.16 11.19
C ARG A 90 -8.12 0.62 10.11
N THR A 91 -7.04 1.27 10.49
CA THR A 91 -6.21 2.04 9.57
C THR A 91 -4.73 1.77 9.84
N SER A 92 -3.90 1.91 8.81
CA SER A 92 -2.46 1.86 8.95
C SER A 92 -1.87 2.93 8.06
N ALA A 93 -1.23 3.92 8.66
CA ALA A 93 -0.52 4.97 7.97
C ALA A 93 0.93 4.54 7.71
N LEU A 94 1.47 4.94 6.57
CA LEU A 94 2.76 4.50 6.08
C LEU A 94 3.50 5.67 5.44
N LEU A 95 4.71 5.95 5.92
CA LEU A 95 5.70 6.77 5.23
C LEU A 95 6.81 5.86 4.75
N PHE A 96 7.35 6.16 3.58
CA PHE A 96 8.49 5.44 3.05
C PHE A 96 9.41 6.41 2.31
N ASP A 97 10.69 6.11 2.38
CA ASP A 97 11.75 6.86 1.72
C ASP A 97 12.85 5.94 1.22
N THR A 98 13.66 6.42 0.28
CA THR A 98 14.82 5.71 -0.24
C THR A 98 15.83 6.69 -0.82
N ASP A 99 17.10 6.48 -0.47
CA ASP A 99 18.24 7.21 -1.05
C ASP A 99 18.77 6.54 -2.33
N ASP A 100 18.12 5.47 -2.79
CA ASP A 100 18.57 4.71 -3.94
C ASP A 100 18.27 5.44 -5.26
N ALA A 101 19.34 5.87 -5.93
CA ALA A 101 19.24 6.60 -7.20
C ALA A 101 18.60 5.78 -8.33
N LEU A 102 18.58 4.44 -8.24
CA LEU A 102 17.92 3.57 -9.21
C LEU A 102 16.46 3.32 -8.87
N SER A 103 15.97 3.79 -7.73
CA SER A 103 14.56 3.64 -7.38
C SER A 103 13.68 4.53 -8.27
N PRO A 104 12.64 3.97 -8.92
CA PRO A 104 11.65 4.77 -9.63
C PRO A 104 10.70 5.54 -8.70
N LEU A 105 10.65 5.17 -7.41
CA LEU A 105 9.84 5.81 -6.38
C LEU A 105 10.78 6.48 -5.37
N GLY A 106 10.63 7.78 -5.16
CA GLY A 106 11.28 8.48 -4.04
C GLY A 106 10.39 8.48 -2.79
N THR A 107 10.56 9.51 -1.95
CA THR A 107 9.75 9.71 -0.75
C THR A 107 8.26 9.67 -1.06
N GLY A 108 7.52 8.92 -0.25
CA GLY A 108 6.09 8.76 -0.41
C GLY A 108 5.37 8.51 0.91
N ARG A 109 4.06 8.68 0.84
CA ARG A 109 3.16 8.48 1.96
C ARG A 109 1.91 7.76 1.49
N GLY A 110 1.39 6.90 2.34
CA GLY A 110 0.26 6.06 2.02
C GLY A 110 -0.48 5.64 3.27
N TYR A 111 -1.64 5.07 3.04
CA TYR A 111 -2.44 4.51 4.11
C TYR A 111 -3.17 3.28 3.62
N TRP A 112 -3.52 2.43 4.56
CA TRP A 112 -4.42 1.30 4.42
C TRP A 112 -5.66 1.55 5.27
N ARG A 113 -6.83 1.17 4.73
CA ARG A 113 -8.08 1.11 5.50
C ARG A 113 -8.68 -0.28 5.37
N TYR A 114 -9.20 -0.76 6.48
CA TYR A 114 -9.90 -2.01 6.60
C TYR A 114 -11.31 -1.67 7.04
N VAL A 115 -12.25 -1.72 6.09
CA VAL A 115 -13.65 -1.37 6.34
C VAL A 115 -14.47 -2.66 6.42
N PRO A 116 -14.98 -3.03 7.62
CA PRO A 116 -15.87 -4.17 7.75
C PRO A 116 -17.14 -3.98 6.92
N THR A 117 -17.62 -5.08 6.32
CA THR A 117 -18.87 -5.14 5.57
C THR A 117 -19.58 -6.45 5.90
N GLU A 118 -20.85 -6.59 5.52
CA GLU A 118 -21.62 -7.82 5.69
C GLU A 118 -20.96 -9.05 5.05
N LYS A 119 -20.20 -8.86 3.97
CA LYS A 119 -19.59 -9.96 3.18
C LYS A 119 -18.12 -10.24 3.54
N GLY A 120 -17.49 -9.42 4.37
CA GLY A 120 -16.05 -9.46 4.62
C GLY A 120 -15.47 -8.06 4.75
N VAL A 121 -14.22 -7.87 4.35
CA VAL A 121 -13.48 -6.62 4.58
C VAL A 121 -13.17 -5.95 3.25
N ARG A 122 -13.55 -4.67 3.10
CA ARG A 122 -13.03 -3.83 2.04
C ARG A 122 -11.65 -3.36 2.45
N PHE A 123 -10.63 -3.91 1.80
CA PHE A 123 -9.24 -3.51 2.00
C PHE A 123 -8.84 -2.54 0.90
N LEU A 124 -8.40 -1.35 1.29
CA LEU A 124 -8.01 -0.32 0.34
C LEU A 124 -6.71 0.36 0.74
N THR A 125 -6.02 0.89 -0.25
CA THR A 125 -4.88 1.78 -0.08
C THR A 125 -5.02 3.02 -0.95
N GLY A 126 -4.64 4.16 -0.38
CA GLY A 126 -4.32 5.38 -1.09
C GLY A 126 -2.88 5.75 -0.78
N TYR A 127 -2.07 6.05 -1.80
CA TYR A 127 -0.72 6.55 -1.58
C TYR A 127 -0.24 7.43 -2.72
N ASP A 128 0.61 8.39 -2.38
CA ASP A 128 1.32 9.22 -3.34
C ASP A 128 2.81 9.23 -3.05
N TYR A 129 3.61 9.45 -4.09
CA TYR A 129 5.06 9.48 -4.00
C TYR A 129 5.65 10.48 -4.98
N ALA A 130 6.83 10.99 -4.65
CA ALA A 130 7.66 11.76 -5.57
C ALA A 130 8.31 10.81 -6.58
N PRO A 131 8.16 11.03 -7.90
CA PRO A 131 8.86 10.23 -8.89
C PRO A 131 10.38 10.30 -8.70
N GLY A 132 11.06 9.16 -8.83
CA GLY A 132 12.52 9.09 -8.87
C GLY A 132 13.10 9.75 -10.13
N TRP A 133 14.43 9.75 -10.27
CA TRP A 133 15.15 10.17 -11.51
C TRP A 133 14.89 11.60 -12.01
N GLY A 134 14.42 12.50 -11.14
CA GLY A 134 14.26 13.92 -11.46
C GLY A 134 13.32 14.18 -12.65
N TRP A 135 13.83 14.77 -13.74
CA TRP A 135 13.02 15.15 -14.90
C TRP A 135 12.51 13.94 -15.69
N LEU A 136 13.32 12.89 -15.82
CA LEU A 136 12.97 11.70 -16.60
C LEU A 136 11.83 10.95 -15.91
N GLY A 137 11.91 10.78 -14.59
CA GLY A 137 10.83 10.18 -13.83
C GLY A 137 9.55 11.00 -13.89
N ARG A 138 9.58 12.34 -13.89
CA ARG A 138 8.37 13.16 -14.05
C ARG A 138 7.60 12.90 -15.36
N VAL A 139 8.29 12.47 -16.42
CA VAL A 139 7.69 12.11 -17.72
C VAL A 139 7.25 10.65 -17.74
N LEU A 140 8.10 9.73 -17.29
CA LEU A 140 7.81 8.29 -17.31
C LEU A 140 6.77 7.87 -16.27
N ASP A 141 6.71 8.57 -15.15
CA ASP A 141 5.88 8.21 -14.02
C ASP A 141 4.38 8.09 -14.35
N PRO A 142 3.72 9.09 -14.96
CA PRO A 142 2.31 8.98 -15.33
C PRO A 142 2.06 7.96 -16.45
N LEU A 143 3.06 7.65 -17.28
CA LEU A 143 2.91 6.80 -18.47
C LEU A 143 3.20 5.34 -18.20
N VAL A 144 4.14 5.05 -17.30
CA VAL A 144 4.69 3.71 -17.09
C VAL A 144 4.69 3.38 -15.60
N THR A 145 5.44 4.15 -14.78
CA THR A 145 5.70 3.78 -13.38
C THR A 145 4.42 3.64 -12.57
N ARG A 146 3.56 4.66 -12.53
CA ARG A 146 2.30 4.61 -11.75
C ARG A 146 1.38 3.49 -12.22
N ARG A 147 1.31 3.24 -13.53
CA ARG A 147 0.45 2.17 -14.08
C ARG A 147 0.97 0.79 -13.69
N PHE A 148 2.28 0.61 -13.77
CA PHE A 148 2.94 -0.64 -13.38
C PHE A 148 2.81 -0.88 -11.87
N VAL A 149 3.11 0.14 -11.07
CA VAL A 149 3.01 0.11 -9.61
C VAL A 149 1.57 -0.18 -9.16
N TRP A 150 0.58 0.49 -9.76
CA TRP A 150 -0.83 0.18 -9.52
C TRP A 150 -1.16 -1.28 -9.83
N TRP A 151 -0.73 -1.78 -10.99
CA TRP A 151 -0.97 -3.16 -11.39
C TRP A 151 -0.31 -4.17 -10.43
N LEU A 152 0.91 -3.86 -9.97
CA LEU A 152 1.66 -4.67 -9.02
C LEU A 152 0.96 -4.71 -7.65
N THR A 153 0.51 -3.55 -7.15
CA THR A 153 -0.29 -3.45 -5.92
C THR A 153 -1.60 -4.24 -6.05
N ALA A 154 -2.33 -4.06 -7.15
CA ALA A 154 -3.60 -4.76 -7.38
C ALA A 154 -3.41 -6.30 -7.47
N ARG A 155 -2.36 -6.78 -8.13
CA ARG A 155 -2.05 -8.22 -8.13
C ARG A 155 -1.66 -8.74 -6.75
N SER A 156 -0.95 -7.94 -5.97
CA SER A 156 -0.58 -8.28 -4.60
C SER A 156 -1.82 -8.36 -3.69
N PHE A 157 -2.77 -7.44 -3.85
CA PHE A 157 -4.04 -7.45 -3.12
C PHE A 157 -4.88 -8.67 -3.48
N ASP A 158 -4.98 -9.03 -4.75
CA ASP A 158 -5.70 -10.25 -5.14
C ASP A 158 -4.98 -11.54 -4.70
N ARG A 159 -3.65 -11.51 -4.58
CA ARG A 159 -2.87 -12.61 -3.98
C ARG A 159 -3.17 -12.76 -2.49
N LEU A 160 -3.17 -11.65 -1.75
CA LEU A 160 -3.62 -11.61 -0.35
C LEU A 160 -5.05 -12.16 -0.22
N ARG A 161 -5.95 -11.76 -1.11
CA ARG A 161 -7.33 -12.28 -1.15
C ARG A 161 -7.37 -13.80 -1.30
N LEU A 162 -6.62 -14.36 -2.26
CA LEU A 162 -6.57 -15.82 -2.45
C LEU A 162 -6.05 -16.55 -1.20
N TRP A 163 -5.07 -15.95 -0.50
CA TRP A 163 -4.56 -16.53 0.73
C TRP A 163 -5.57 -16.45 1.87
N ALA A 164 -6.18 -15.29 2.08
CA ALA A 164 -7.13 -15.06 3.16
C ALA A 164 -8.45 -15.82 2.97
N GLU A 165 -8.96 -15.93 1.74
CA GLU A 165 -10.26 -16.56 1.45
C GLU A 165 -10.16 -18.08 1.27
N LEU A 166 -9.09 -18.55 0.64
CA LEU A 166 -8.98 -19.95 0.18
C LEU A 166 -7.83 -20.70 0.85
N GLY A 167 -7.04 -20.04 1.70
CA GLY A 167 -5.85 -20.63 2.32
C GLY A 167 -4.72 -20.92 1.32
N ILE A 168 -4.79 -20.41 0.09
CA ILE A 168 -3.78 -20.66 -0.95
C ILE A 168 -2.54 -19.83 -0.63
N PRO A 169 -1.40 -20.46 -0.26
CA PRO A 169 -0.21 -19.70 0.09
C PRO A 169 0.29 -18.84 -1.09
N PRO A 170 0.82 -17.64 -0.84
CA PRO A 170 1.33 -16.75 -1.88
C PRO A 170 2.31 -17.40 -2.85
N GLU A 171 3.13 -18.34 -2.35
CA GLU A 171 4.13 -19.09 -3.11
C GLU A 171 3.52 -20.00 -4.19
N GLU A 172 2.26 -20.42 -4.02
CA GLU A 172 1.53 -21.21 -5.02
C GLU A 172 0.92 -20.36 -6.14
N THR A 173 0.88 -19.04 -5.96
CA THR A 173 0.29 -18.09 -6.91
C THR A 173 1.32 -17.49 -7.87
N SER A 174 2.55 -17.98 -7.85
CA SER A 174 3.69 -17.51 -8.66
C SER A 174 4.18 -18.58 -9.64
N GLY A 175 4.97 -18.15 -10.63
CA GLY A 175 5.60 -19.04 -11.62
C GLY A 175 4.62 -19.99 -12.31
N TRP A 176 5.07 -21.23 -12.53
CA TRP A 176 4.27 -22.28 -13.18
C TRP A 176 3.08 -22.74 -12.31
N ARG A 177 3.15 -22.62 -10.97
CA ARG A 177 2.08 -23.03 -10.05
C ARG A 177 0.82 -22.20 -10.25
N SER A 178 0.99 -20.93 -10.63
CA SER A 178 -0.10 -20.02 -10.99
C SER A 178 -0.91 -20.43 -12.23
N LEU A 179 -0.43 -21.40 -13.04
CA LEU A 179 -1.17 -21.94 -14.18
C LEU A 179 -2.37 -22.78 -13.73
N ARG A 180 -2.41 -23.24 -12.48
CA ARG A 180 -3.56 -23.92 -11.90
C ARG A 180 -4.76 -22.97 -11.92
N ARG A 181 -5.91 -23.48 -12.40
CA ARG A 181 -7.14 -22.70 -12.48
C ARG A 181 -7.51 -22.18 -11.08
N GLY A 182 -7.66 -20.86 -10.95
CA GLY A 182 -8.00 -20.20 -9.68
C GLY A 182 -6.82 -19.68 -8.86
N TYR A 183 -5.58 -20.07 -9.18
CA TYR A 183 -4.38 -19.70 -8.39
C TYR A 183 -3.69 -18.43 -8.91
N ARG A 184 -4.14 -17.89 -10.05
CA ARG A 184 -3.53 -16.72 -10.68
C ARG A 184 -4.13 -15.42 -10.14
N PRO A 185 -3.35 -14.54 -9.48
CA PRO A 185 -3.82 -13.23 -9.05
C PRO A 185 -4.10 -12.32 -10.25
N ARG A 186 -5.21 -11.57 -10.22
CA ARG A 186 -5.70 -10.71 -11.30
C ARG A 186 -5.99 -9.31 -10.80
N ALA A 187 -5.25 -8.32 -11.32
CA ALA A 187 -5.44 -6.90 -11.00
C ALA A 187 -6.88 -6.40 -11.25
N ARG A 188 -7.61 -7.00 -12.21
CA ARG A 188 -9.00 -6.61 -12.55
C ARG A 188 -10.01 -6.86 -11.43
N ASN A 189 -9.64 -7.64 -10.41
CA ASN A 189 -10.48 -7.85 -9.22
C ASN A 189 -10.42 -6.65 -8.26
N CYS A 190 -9.49 -5.72 -8.50
CA CYS A 190 -9.34 -4.49 -7.72
C CYS A 190 -9.95 -3.29 -8.44
N LEU A 191 -10.42 -2.32 -7.66
CA LEU A 191 -10.84 -1.01 -8.14
C LEU A 191 -9.64 -0.05 -8.17
N SER A 192 -9.58 0.79 -9.20
CA SER A 192 -8.53 1.81 -9.36
C SER A 192 -8.94 3.21 -8.89
N ARG A 193 -10.19 3.37 -8.42
CA ARG A 193 -10.76 4.64 -7.96
C ARG A 193 -11.74 4.38 -6.80
N PRO A 194 -11.84 5.30 -5.84
CA PRO A 194 -12.83 5.20 -4.78
C PRO A 194 -14.24 5.31 -5.37
N ARG A 195 -15.21 4.70 -4.69
CA ARG A 195 -16.63 4.95 -4.97
C ARG A 195 -16.92 6.42 -4.64
N ARG A 196 -17.37 7.20 -5.63
CA ARG A 196 -17.52 8.68 -5.59
C ARG A 196 -17.87 9.23 -4.19
N THR A 197 -16.87 9.79 -3.50
CA THR A 197 -17.01 10.50 -2.22
C THR A 197 -17.01 12.03 -2.37
N GLY A 198 -16.63 12.54 -3.56
CA GLY A 198 -16.44 13.98 -3.80
C GLY A 198 -15.12 14.54 -3.25
N ARG A 199 -14.33 13.72 -2.55
CA ARG A 199 -12.99 14.02 -2.03
C ARG A 199 -11.89 13.38 -2.88
N THR A 200 -10.67 13.92 -2.81
CA THR A 200 -9.49 13.28 -3.41
C THR A 200 -8.98 12.12 -2.56
N ILE A 201 -8.12 11.27 -3.13
CA ILE A 201 -7.65 10.05 -2.45
C ILE A 201 -6.90 10.39 -1.16
N MET A 202 -5.99 11.37 -1.17
CA MET A 202 -5.26 11.73 0.05
C MET A 202 -6.07 12.62 0.99
N GLU A 203 -7.15 13.27 0.53
CA GLU A 203 -8.13 13.93 1.42
C GLU A 203 -8.98 12.92 2.22
N ASP A 204 -9.09 11.69 1.75
CA ASP A 204 -9.77 10.57 2.43
C ASP A 204 -8.80 9.75 3.33
N ALA A 205 -7.55 10.20 3.47
CA ALA A 205 -6.55 9.59 4.34
C ALA A 205 -6.94 9.71 5.83
N PRO A 206 -6.56 8.74 6.68
CA PRO A 206 -6.80 8.82 8.10
C PRO A 206 -5.93 9.91 8.76
N VAL A 207 -6.42 10.48 9.86
CA VAL A 207 -5.69 11.50 10.66
C VAL A 207 -4.32 10.99 11.09
N SER A 208 -4.19 9.69 11.34
CA SER A 208 -2.93 9.03 11.68
C SER A 208 -1.83 9.18 10.63
N LEU A 209 -2.16 9.52 9.37
CA LEU A 209 -1.16 9.83 8.34
C LEU A 209 -0.54 11.22 8.51
N GLU A 210 -1.27 12.18 9.08
CA GLU A 210 -0.75 13.51 9.41
C GLU A 210 0.06 13.47 10.70
N GLU A 211 -0.29 12.60 11.65
CA GLU A 211 0.39 12.47 12.94
C GLU A 211 1.79 11.86 12.85
N ILE A 212 2.07 11.04 11.83
CA ILE A 212 3.38 10.40 11.65
C ILE A 212 4.37 11.19 10.78
N ALA A 213 3.90 12.24 10.09
CA ALA A 213 4.68 13.07 9.16
C ALA A 213 5.59 14.06 9.91
#